data_AF-A0A669EQ57-F1
#
_entry.id   AF-A0A669EQ57-F1
#
_cell.length_a   1.000
_cell.length_b   1.000
_cell.length_c   1.000
_cell.angle_alpha   90.00
_cell.angle_beta   90.00
_cell.angle_gamma   90.00
#
_symmetry.space_group_name_H-M   'P 1'
#
loop_
_entity.id
_entity.type
_entity.pdbx_description
1 polymer ?
#
loop_
_entity_poly.entity_id
_entity_poly.type
_entity_poly.pdbx_seq_one_letter_code
_entity_poly.pdbx_strand_id
1 'polypeptide(L)'
;MTVLVKKVQQLLSILLPCVLQLCCAQTQGGGHKHPHTHIHTRLFLSSPWERDDECSGVTICDGTKNSLSTTGNSEIQYNLMKTRYNNCDIVMGNLEITMMDHTRDFSFLESIKEVTGYILFAVNEFSRLPLDHLRIIRGSTLYEDQYALAVMVNYQRDGEHGLQELGLTHLTEIFRGGVKIIQNKYLSYAPQVNWLDIVKDGSLFILHLLLHIVNNIRNFKVKSLICIYGTVLVSRQVFTSLDSLTVTKTVCAPQCSGRCFGRNPSECCHVECAGGCTGPKDTDCFACRNFNNSGSCVPQCPQTVIYNKLTYRMEPNPNAKYQYGSICVTQCPKNFVVDGSSCVSNCPSNKMEVEKNGVKTCEPCKGLCPKVCHGTSWTDSNRETVDARNIESFINCTKIQGSLNFLVTGIEGDPFNDVPPLDPEKLKIFNTVEEITGVYFLNIQSWPASMSDLSVFSNLQTIRGRKLFPCIM
;
A
#
# COMPACT_ATOMS: atom_id res chain seq x y z
N MET A 1 22.00 -30.43 1.26
CA MET A 1 20.53 -30.66 1.29
C MET A 1 20.04 -31.46 2.49
N THR A 2 20.70 -32.55 2.91
CA THR A 2 20.22 -33.43 4.02
C THR A 2 20.48 -32.89 5.43
N VAL A 3 21.36 -31.90 5.59
CA VAL A 3 21.63 -31.26 6.89
C VAL A 3 20.64 -30.12 7.19
N LEU A 4 20.24 -29.34 6.17
CA LEU A 4 19.31 -28.21 6.34
C LEU A 4 17.89 -28.68 6.72
N VAL A 5 17.44 -29.81 6.15
CA VAL A 5 16.12 -30.41 6.42
C VAL A 5 16.00 -30.88 7.88
N LYS A 6 17.09 -31.36 8.50
CA LYS A 6 17.10 -31.72 9.92
C LYS A 6 17.11 -30.50 10.86
N LYS A 7 17.65 -29.35 10.43
CA LYS A 7 17.76 -28.14 11.25
C LYS A 7 16.46 -27.34 11.34
N VAL A 8 15.63 -27.36 10.29
CA VAL A 8 14.31 -26.69 10.28
C VAL A 8 13.29 -27.43 11.18
N GLN A 9 13.52 -28.72 11.45
CA GLN A 9 12.59 -29.57 12.19
C GLN A 9 12.55 -29.27 13.70
N GLN A 10 13.55 -28.57 14.24
CA GLN A 10 13.59 -28.14 15.65
C GLN A 10 12.81 -26.84 15.92
N LEU A 11 12.49 -26.06 14.87
CA LEU A 11 11.63 -24.86 14.97
C LEU A 11 10.14 -25.19 14.79
N LEU A 12 9.81 -26.30 14.14
CA LEU A 12 8.43 -26.79 14.06
C LEU A 12 7.89 -27.34 15.38
N SER A 13 8.74 -27.58 16.39
CA SER A 13 8.34 -28.15 17.68
C SER A 13 7.82 -27.11 18.68
N ILE A 14 7.97 -25.81 18.39
CA ILE A 14 7.54 -24.70 19.27
C ILE A 14 6.27 -24.01 18.70
N LEU A 15 5.84 -24.37 17.48
CA LEU A 15 4.71 -23.74 16.78
C LEU A 15 3.51 -24.67 16.50
N LEU A 16 3.45 -25.87 17.09
CA LEU A 16 2.22 -26.67 17.11
C LEU A 16 1.88 -27.09 18.54
N PRO A 17 0.79 -26.52 19.10
CA PRO A 17 -0.29 -27.41 19.48
C PRO A 17 -1.62 -26.80 19.06
N CYS A 18 -2.07 -27.11 17.84
CA CYS A 18 -3.49 -27.21 17.55
C CYS A 18 -3.65 -27.88 16.18
N VAL A 19 -4.66 -28.73 16.08
CA VAL A 19 -5.04 -29.53 14.90
C VAL A 19 -4.35 -30.92 14.86
N LEU A 20 -4.76 -31.77 15.80
CA LEU A 20 -5.00 -33.19 15.55
C LEU A 20 -5.84 -33.76 16.69
N GLN A 21 -7.17 -33.64 16.56
CA GLN A 21 -8.08 -34.61 17.17
C GLN A 21 -8.88 -35.25 16.05
N LEU A 22 -8.55 -36.52 15.83
CA LEU A 22 -9.16 -37.41 14.86
C LEU A 22 -10.67 -37.52 15.13
N CYS A 23 -11.48 -37.35 14.08
CA CYS A 23 -12.81 -37.95 14.04
C CYS A 23 -12.65 -39.48 13.97
N CYS A 24 -12.88 -40.15 15.10
CA CYS A 24 -13.29 -41.56 15.09
C CYS A 24 -14.78 -41.64 14.77
N ALA A 25 -15.12 -42.21 13.61
CA ALA A 25 -16.46 -42.69 13.33
C ALA A 25 -16.61 -44.10 13.92
N GLN A 26 -17.58 -44.28 14.83
CA GLN A 26 -18.11 -45.60 15.17
C GLN A 26 -19.65 -45.54 15.16
N THR A 27 -20.21 -46.53 14.47
CA THR A 27 -21.63 -46.83 14.25
C THR A 27 -22.25 -47.67 15.38
N GLN A 28 -23.60 -47.72 15.37
CA GLN A 28 -24.55 -48.56 16.15
C GLN A 28 -25.09 -47.86 17.42
N GLY A 29 -26.38 -47.84 17.78
CA GLY A 29 -27.63 -48.38 17.21
C GLY A 29 -28.74 -48.30 18.29
N GLY A 30 -30.02 -48.19 17.90
CA GLY A 30 -31.18 -48.65 18.70
C GLY A 30 -32.03 -47.64 19.49
N GLY A 31 -33.31 -47.48 19.07
CA GLY A 31 -34.46 -47.84 19.93
C GLY A 31 -35.25 -46.76 20.70
N HIS A 32 -36.50 -46.56 20.25
CA HIS A 32 -37.76 -46.28 21.00
C HIS A 32 -38.26 -44.86 21.36
N LYS A 33 -39.28 -44.44 20.57
CA LYS A 33 -40.69 -44.09 20.88
C LYS A 33 -41.06 -43.07 22.01
N HIS A 34 -41.64 -41.97 21.51
CA HIS A 34 -42.94 -41.33 21.88
C HIS A 34 -42.99 -40.19 22.95
N PRO A 35 -44.01 -39.30 22.85
CA PRO A 35 -43.79 -37.86 22.64
C PRO A 35 -44.31 -36.99 23.78
N HIS A 36 -43.85 -35.75 23.95
CA HIS A 36 -44.68 -34.65 24.49
C HIS A 36 -44.09 -33.27 24.15
N THR A 37 -44.92 -32.47 23.46
CA THR A 37 -45.08 -31.01 23.53
C THR A 37 -43.87 -30.14 23.93
N HIS A 38 -43.29 -29.42 22.96
CA HIS A 38 -42.41 -28.28 23.24
C HIS A 38 -42.81 -27.03 22.45
N ILE A 39 -42.90 -25.96 23.22
CA ILE A 39 -42.99 -24.54 22.89
C ILE A 39 -41.93 -24.19 21.83
N HIS A 40 -42.36 -23.57 20.73
CA HIS A 40 -41.45 -23.04 19.70
C HIS A 40 -40.67 -21.84 20.25
N THR A 41 -39.48 -22.11 20.79
CA THR A 41 -38.41 -21.11 20.91
C THR A 41 -37.48 -21.33 19.72
N ARG A 42 -37.54 -20.46 18.71
CA ARG A 42 -36.58 -20.48 17.60
C ARG A 42 -35.24 -19.92 18.11
N LEU A 43 -34.33 -20.81 18.49
CA LEU A 43 -32.91 -20.51 18.59
C LEU A 43 -32.34 -20.56 17.16
N PHE A 44 -32.08 -19.38 16.60
CA PHE A 44 -31.21 -19.24 15.43
C PHE A 44 -29.78 -19.56 15.88
N LEU A 45 -29.22 -20.66 15.38
CA LEU A 45 -27.77 -20.86 15.37
C LEU A 45 -27.21 -20.00 14.23
N SER A 46 -26.86 -18.75 14.54
CA SER A 46 -25.97 -17.97 13.68
C SER A 46 -24.56 -18.55 13.77
N SER A 47 -23.98 -18.82 12.61
CA SER A 47 -22.55 -19.06 12.42
C SER A 47 -21.72 -17.90 13.00
N PRO A 48 -20.54 -18.14 13.61
CA PRO A 48 -19.63 -17.06 13.99
C PRO A 48 -18.87 -16.53 12.77
N TRP A 49 -19.63 -15.86 11.90
CA TRP A 49 -19.16 -14.86 10.95
C TRP A 49 -20.05 -13.62 11.17
N GLU A 50 -20.09 -13.14 12.41
CA GLU A 50 -20.69 -11.83 12.69
C GLU A 50 -19.70 -10.76 12.23
N ARG A 51 -20.07 -10.20 11.08
CA ARG A 51 -19.71 -8.88 10.60
C ARG A 51 -20.09 -7.87 11.68
N ASP A 52 -19.10 -7.41 12.42
CA ASP A 52 -19.16 -6.13 13.13
C ASP A 52 -18.13 -5.20 12.49
N ASP A 53 -18.62 -4.38 11.55
CA ASP A 53 -18.20 -2.99 11.33
C ASP A 53 -18.94 -2.43 10.10
N GLU A 54 -20.22 -2.15 10.28
CA GLU A 54 -20.95 -1.28 9.36
C GLU A 54 -20.79 0.17 9.86
N CYS A 55 -19.68 0.79 9.49
CA CYS A 55 -19.47 2.24 9.56
C CYS A 55 -18.55 2.68 8.40
N SER A 56 -19.15 3.23 7.34
CA SER A 56 -18.57 3.67 6.05
C SER A 56 -17.86 2.56 5.25
N GLY A 57 -18.59 1.99 4.28
CA GLY A 57 -18.15 0.91 3.38
C GLY A 57 -17.05 1.29 2.38
N VAL A 58 -15.85 1.57 2.89
CA VAL A 58 -14.62 1.78 2.13
C VAL A 58 -13.67 0.63 2.40
N THR A 59 -13.35 -0.14 1.37
CA THR A 59 -12.43 -1.28 1.48
C THR A 59 -11.01 -0.85 1.17
N ILE A 60 -10.09 -1.17 2.06
CA ILE A 60 -8.68 -0.77 1.97
C ILE A 60 -7.84 -2.00 1.66
N CYS A 61 -6.96 -1.88 0.67
CA CYS A 61 -6.02 -2.91 0.31
C CYS A 61 -4.60 -2.38 0.28
N ASP A 62 -3.67 -3.31 0.37
CA ASP A 62 -2.25 -3.06 0.50
C ASP A 62 -1.56 -3.08 -0.87
N GLY A 63 -0.93 -1.98 -1.26
CA GLY A 63 -0.17 -1.85 -2.52
C GLY A 63 1.19 -2.55 -2.51
N THR A 64 1.86 -2.57 -3.67
CA THR A 64 3.16 -3.23 -3.89
C THR A 64 4.31 -2.21 -3.97
N LYS A 65 5.56 -2.68 -3.95
CA LYS A 65 6.78 -1.88 -4.15
C LYS A 65 7.84 -2.72 -4.90
N ASN A 66 7.42 -3.42 -5.93
CA ASN A 66 8.24 -4.31 -6.73
C ASN A 66 8.91 -3.59 -7.90
N SER A 67 8.43 -2.39 -8.24
CA SER A 67 8.85 -1.64 -9.43
C SER A 67 8.69 -2.48 -10.70
N LEU A 68 9.80 -2.91 -11.33
CA LEU A 68 9.77 -3.77 -12.52
C LEU A 68 10.11 -5.24 -12.21
N SER A 69 10.27 -5.58 -10.93
CA SER A 69 10.57 -6.94 -10.50
C SER A 69 9.30 -7.78 -10.49
N THR A 70 9.35 -9.00 -11.02
CA THR A 70 8.20 -9.91 -11.06
C THR A 70 8.49 -11.24 -10.37
N THR A 71 7.48 -11.82 -9.71
CA THR A 71 7.59 -13.15 -9.10
C THR A 71 6.95 -14.22 -9.98
N GLY A 72 7.75 -15.18 -10.46
CA GLY A 72 7.23 -16.29 -11.25
C GLY A 72 6.72 -15.85 -12.62
N ASN A 73 5.68 -16.53 -13.11
CA ASN A 73 5.11 -16.28 -14.43
C ASN A 73 3.95 -15.27 -14.40
N SER A 74 3.52 -14.80 -15.58
CA SER A 74 2.44 -13.79 -15.74
C SER A 74 1.11 -14.24 -15.12
N GLU A 75 0.82 -15.55 -15.09
CA GLU A 75 -0.41 -16.07 -14.48
C GLU A 75 -0.40 -15.94 -12.95
N ILE A 76 0.71 -16.29 -12.30
CA ILE A 76 0.88 -16.10 -10.86
C ILE A 76 0.77 -14.62 -10.50
N GLN A 77 1.42 -13.74 -11.27
CA GLN A 77 1.31 -12.28 -11.07
C GLN A 77 -0.14 -11.80 -11.13
N TYR A 78 -0.87 -12.20 -12.17
CA TYR A 78 -2.27 -11.84 -12.35
C TYR A 78 -3.14 -12.32 -11.18
N ASN A 79 -2.99 -13.57 -10.74
CA ASN A 79 -3.78 -14.13 -9.64
C ASN A 79 -3.49 -13.43 -8.30
N LEU A 80 -2.23 -13.08 -8.03
CA LEU A 80 -1.84 -12.31 -6.86
C LEU A 80 -2.44 -10.90 -6.89
N MET A 81 -2.38 -10.24 -8.05
CA MET A 81 -2.95 -8.92 -8.27
C MET A 81 -4.47 -8.93 -8.07
N LYS A 82 -5.17 -9.91 -8.66
CA LYS A 82 -6.60 -10.10 -8.50
C LYS A 82 -6.99 -10.31 -7.05
N THR A 83 -6.30 -11.21 -6.36
CA THR A 83 -6.57 -11.48 -4.92
C THR A 83 -6.36 -10.23 -4.06
N ARG A 84 -5.36 -9.40 -4.39
CA ARG A 84 -5.00 -8.22 -3.62
C ARG A 84 -5.96 -7.05 -3.81
N TYR A 85 -6.38 -6.79 -5.05
CA TYR A 85 -7.13 -5.58 -5.40
C TYR A 85 -8.63 -5.80 -5.61
N ASN A 86 -9.10 -7.06 -5.59
CA ASN A 86 -10.52 -7.34 -5.72
C ASN A 86 -11.35 -6.67 -4.60
N ASN A 87 -12.34 -5.89 -5.02
CA ASN A 87 -13.19 -5.09 -4.13
C ASN A 87 -12.41 -4.10 -3.26
N CYS A 88 -11.36 -3.48 -3.80
CA CYS A 88 -10.59 -2.45 -3.11
C CYS A 88 -10.99 -1.04 -3.59
N ASP A 89 -11.29 -0.15 -2.65
CA ASP A 89 -11.55 1.28 -2.91
C ASP A 89 -10.28 2.13 -2.80
N ILE A 90 -9.44 1.85 -1.79
CA ILE A 90 -8.22 2.62 -1.50
C ILE A 90 -7.00 1.70 -1.45
N VAL A 91 -6.04 1.96 -2.33
CA VAL A 91 -4.74 1.28 -2.33
C VAL A 91 -3.76 2.03 -1.41
N MET A 92 -3.42 1.41 -0.29
CA MET A 92 -2.40 1.87 0.65
C MET A 92 -0.99 1.46 0.17
N GLY A 93 -0.33 2.38 -0.52
CA GLY A 93 0.95 2.17 -1.20
C GLY A 93 0.80 2.36 -2.70
N ASN A 94 1.56 1.61 -3.50
CA ASN A 94 1.59 1.78 -4.95
C ASN A 94 0.67 0.78 -5.65
N LEU A 95 0.15 1.19 -6.80
CA LEU A 95 -0.51 0.30 -7.76
C LEU A 95 0.45 0.03 -8.92
N GLU A 96 1.07 -1.15 -8.91
CA GLU A 96 2.00 -1.57 -9.95
C GLU A 96 1.34 -2.66 -10.79
N ILE A 97 1.13 -2.37 -12.07
CA ILE A 97 0.57 -3.29 -13.05
C ILE A 97 1.64 -3.51 -14.11
N THR A 98 2.27 -4.68 -14.05
CA THR A 98 3.43 -5.00 -14.88
C THR A 98 3.37 -6.40 -15.47
N MET A 99 3.90 -6.60 -16.69
CA MET A 99 4.01 -7.92 -17.33
C MET A 99 2.67 -8.65 -17.51
N MET A 100 1.64 -7.90 -17.85
CA MET A 100 0.28 -8.42 -18.09
C MET A 100 0.00 -8.70 -19.56
N ASP A 101 -0.56 -9.87 -19.82
CA ASP A 101 -1.04 -10.32 -21.14
C ASP A 101 -2.35 -9.61 -21.54
N HIS A 102 -2.56 -9.46 -22.84
CA HIS A 102 -3.74 -8.84 -23.47
C HIS A 102 -5.06 -9.60 -23.25
N THR A 103 -5.02 -10.89 -22.93
CA THR A 103 -6.21 -11.76 -22.74
C THR A 103 -6.84 -11.70 -21.35
N ARG A 104 -6.22 -10.99 -20.40
CA ARG A 104 -6.61 -10.99 -18.98
C ARG A 104 -7.77 -10.03 -18.70
N ASP A 105 -8.58 -10.37 -17.70
CA ASP A 105 -9.70 -9.54 -17.23
C ASP A 105 -9.29 -8.71 -16.01
N PHE A 106 -9.34 -7.39 -16.14
CA PHE A 106 -8.98 -6.44 -15.08
C PHE A 106 -10.19 -5.80 -14.38
N SER A 107 -11.41 -6.32 -14.59
CA SER A 107 -12.66 -5.80 -13.99
C SER A 107 -12.59 -5.56 -12.48
N PHE A 108 -11.81 -6.37 -11.76
CA PHE A 108 -11.61 -6.24 -10.31
C PHE A 108 -10.93 -4.93 -9.88
N LEU A 109 -10.34 -4.16 -10.80
CA LEU A 109 -9.74 -2.85 -10.52
C LEU A 109 -10.77 -1.70 -10.56
N GLU A 110 -11.99 -1.95 -11.06
CA GLU A 110 -13.01 -0.91 -11.25
C GLU A 110 -13.41 -0.20 -9.96
N SER A 111 -13.32 -0.87 -8.82
CA SER A 111 -13.67 -0.29 -7.52
C SER A 111 -12.66 0.75 -7.02
N ILE A 112 -11.44 0.79 -7.57
CA ILE A 112 -10.36 1.62 -7.04
C ILE A 112 -10.66 3.10 -7.29
N LYS A 113 -10.71 3.88 -6.21
CA LYS A 113 -10.99 5.32 -6.21
C LYS A 113 -9.78 6.15 -5.84
N GLU A 114 -8.86 5.60 -5.06
CA GLU A 114 -7.69 6.31 -4.56
C GLU A 114 -6.46 5.41 -4.47
N VAL A 115 -5.30 5.96 -4.87
CA VAL A 115 -3.98 5.36 -4.64
C VAL A 115 -3.13 6.33 -3.83
N THR A 116 -2.62 5.88 -2.68
CA THR A 116 -1.86 6.78 -1.78
C THR A 116 -0.40 6.97 -2.19
N GLY A 117 0.19 6.00 -2.87
CA GLY A 117 1.55 6.06 -3.42
C GLY A 117 1.56 6.56 -4.87
N TYR A 118 2.30 5.85 -5.73
CA TYR A 118 2.32 6.06 -7.18
C TYR A 118 1.57 4.96 -7.94
N ILE A 119 1.33 5.20 -9.22
CA ILE A 119 0.81 4.21 -10.19
C ILE A 119 1.87 3.94 -11.25
N LEU A 120 2.13 2.66 -11.53
CA LEU A 120 3.08 2.20 -12.54
C LEU A 120 2.41 1.21 -13.49
N PHE A 121 2.38 1.54 -14.78
CA PHE A 121 2.02 0.62 -15.87
C PHE A 121 3.25 0.36 -16.71
N ALA A 122 3.81 -0.85 -16.64
CA ALA A 122 5.00 -1.18 -17.40
C ALA A 122 4.98 -2.56 -18.06
N VAL A 123 5.43 -2.64 -19.32
CA VAL A 123 5.62 -3.93 -20.01
C VAL A 123 4.31 -4.74 -20.11
N ASN A 124 3.20 -4.07 -20.40
CA ASN A 124 1.89 -4.72 -20.55
C ASN A 124 1.41 -4.78 -22.00
N GLU A 125 0.53 -5.74 -22.29
CA GLU A 125 -0.03 -5.98 -23.64
C GLU A 125 -1.54 -5.66 -23.74
N PHE A 126 -2.24 -5.42 -22.63
CA PHE A 126 -3.66 -5.04 -22.64
C PHE A 126 -3.92 -3.69 -23.29
N SER A 127 -5.14 -3.49 -23.81
CA SER A 127 -5.54 -2.26 -24.50
C SER A 127 -5.99 -1.14 -23.56
N ARG A 128 -6.65 -1.48 -22.44
CA ARG A 128 -7.24 -0.53 -21.48
C ARG A 128 -7.37 -1.16 -20.09
N LEU A 129 -7.22 -0.36 -19.03
CA LEU A 129 -7.56 -0.74 -17.66
C LEU A 129 -8.89 -0.09 -17.24
N PRO A 130 -9.77 -0.79 -16.51
CA PRO A 130 -11.01 -0.22 -16.00
C PRO A 130 -10.74 0.55 -14.69
N LEU A 131 -10.06 1.68 -14.77
CA LEU A 131 -9.77 2.56 -13.62
C LEU A 131 -10.63 3.83 -13.65
N ASP A 132 -11.84 3.70 -14.18
CA ASP A 132 -12.74 4.83 -14.41
C ASP A 132 -13.16 5.51 -13.11
N HIS A 133 -13.16 4.83 -11.96
CA HIS A 133 -13.50 5.44 -10.68
C HIS A 133 -12.32 6.09 -9.96
N LEU A 134 -11.09 5.96 -10.47
CA LEU A 134 -9.92 6.54 -9.83
C LEU A 134 -10.00 8.07 -9.89
N ARG A 135 -10.07 8.71 -8.71
CA ARG A 135 -10.19 10.17 -8.58
C ARG A 135 -8.87 10.86 -8.26
N ILE A 136 -8.02 10.22 -7.46
CA ILE A 136 -6.84 10.84 -6.87
C ILE A 136 -5.64 9.88 -6.75
N ILE A 137 -4.45 10.41 -7.04
CA ILE A 137 -3.16 9.82 -6.71
C ILE A 137 -2.44 10.75 -5.71
N ARG A 138 -2.13 10.28 -4.50
CA ARG A 138 -1.56 11.15 -3.46
C ARG A 138 -0.05 11.36 -3.60
N GLY A 139 0.69 10.40 -4.14
CA GLY A 139 2.15 10.52 -4.30
C GLY A 139 2.92 10.58 -2.97
N SER A 140 2.48 9.84 -1.95
CA SER A 140 3.25 9.68 -0.70
C SER A 140 4.61 9.02 -0.93
N THR A 141 4.64 8.12 -1.91
CA THR A 141 5.82 7.52 -2.55
C THR A 141 5.79 7.84 -4.03
N LEU A 142 6.96 7.95 -4.66
CA LEU A 142 7.11 8.31 -6.07
C LEU A 142 7.99 7.28 -6.78
N TYR A 143 7.64 6.96 -8.03
CA TYR A 143 8.49 6.15 -8.90
C TYR A 143 9.70 6.98 -9.34
N GLU A 144 10.90 6.42 -9.23
CA GLU A 144 12.18 7.13 -9.44
C GLU A 144 12.25 8.45 -8.64
N ASP A 145 11.63 8.49 -7.45
CA ASP A 145 11.54 9.68 -6.58
C ASP A 145 10.91 10.93 -7.21
N GLN A 146 10.30 10.80 -8.39
CA GLN A 146 9.82 11.92 -9.19
C GLN A 146 8.36 11.78 -9.64
N TYR A 147 7.91 10.57 -9.97
CA TYR A 147 6.67 10.37 -10.71
C TYR A 147 5.58 9.71 -9.87
N ALA A 148 4.40 10.31 -9.84
CA ALA A 148 3.21 9.71 -9.25
C ALA A 148 2.44 8.84 -10.25
N LEU A 149 2.61 9.10 -11.55
CA LEU A 149 2.10 8.26 -12.63
C LEU A 149 3.23 7.96 -13.59
N ALA A 150 3.55 6.67 -13.77
CA ALA A 150 4.55 6.20 -14.70
C ALA A 150 3.95 5.15 -15.65
N VAL A 151 3.99 5.39 -16.96
CA VAL A 151 3.41 4.55 -18.00
C VAL A 151 4.46 4.30 -19.07
N MET A 152 5.01 3.10 -19.13
CA MET A 152 6.14 2.81 -20.01
C MET A 152 6.11 1.44 -20.70
N VAL A 153 6.48 1.40 -21.97
CA VAL A 153 6.71 0.13 -22.71
C VAL A 153 5.48 -0.80 -22.70
N ASN A 154 4.26 -0.26 -22.78
CA ASN A 154 3.04 -1.08 -22.76
C ASN A 154 2.64 -1.47 -24.20
N TYR A 155 3.42 -2.34 -24.83
CA TYR A 155 3.12 -2.92 -26.13
C TYR A 155 3.90 -4.21 -26.36
N GLN A 156 3.33 -5.09 -27.16
CA GLN A 156 4.01 -6.29 -27.64
C GLN A 156 5.04 -5.91 -28.72
N ARG A 157 6.30 -6.35 -28.57
CA ARG A 157 7.41 -5.96 -29.46
C ARG A 157 7.14 -6.28 -30.93
N ASP A 158 6.72 -7.52 -31.20
CA ASP A 158 6.50 -8.08 -32.54
C ASP A 158 5.01 -8.36 -32.80
N GLY A 159 4.11 -7.71 -32.06
CA GLY A 159 2.67 -7.94 -32.15
C GLY A 159 1.83 -6.67 -32.27
N GLU A 160 0.52 -6.87 -32.32
CA GLU A 160 -0.47 -5.82 -32.53
C GLU A 160 -1.14 -5.36 -31.23
N HIS A 161 -0.80 -5.98 -30.10
CA HIS A 161 -1.38 -5.69 -28.79
C HIS A 161 -0.54 -4.68 -28.00
N GLY A 162 -1.24 -3.87 -27.20
CA GLY A 162 -0.64 -2.89 -26.30
C GLY A 162 -1.63 -1.81 -25.90
N LEU A 163 -1.18 -0.96 -24.99
CA LEU A 163 -1.99 0.05 -24.34
C LEU A 163 -2.43 1.12 -25.33
N GLN A 164 -3.73 1.19 -25.57
CA GLN A 164 -4.39 2.21 -26.38
C GLN A 164 -4.93 3.33 -25.50
N GLU A 165 -5.34 2.97 -24.27
CA GLU A 165 -6.00 3.86 -23.33
C GLU A 165 -5.53 3.64 -21.88
N LEU A 166 -5.26 4.71 -21.13
CA LEU A 166 -4.98 4.65 -19.69
C LEU A 166 -6.20 4.24 -18.84
N GLY A 167 -7.42 4.58 -19.26
CA GLY A 167 -8.65 4.33 -18.50
C GLY A 167 -8.85 5.23 -17.28
N LEU A 168 -8.16 6.37 -17.22
CA LEU A 168 -8.16 7.32 -16.10
C LEU A 168 -9.15 8.47 -16.34
N THR A 169 -10.38 8.16 -16.72
CA THR A 169 -11.39 9.13 -17.21
C THR A 169 -11.81 10.15 -16.14
N HIS A 170 -11.76 9.78 -14.86
CA HIS A 170 -12.15 10.64 -13.74
C HIS A 170 -10.99 11.07 -12.84
N LEU A 171 -9.74 10.81 -13.25
CA LEU A 171 -8.58 11.27 -12.51
C LEU A 171 -8.48 12.78 -12.61
N THR A 172 -8.69 13.46 -11.49
CA THR A 172 -8.75 14.93 -11.42
C THR A 172 -7.72 15.52 -10.46
N GLU A 173 -7.00 14.69 -9.70
CA GLU A 173 -5.96 15.15 -8.78
C GLU A 173 -4.75 14.21 -8.74
N ILE A 174 -3.56 14.77 -8.96
CA ILE A 174 -2.28 14.22 -8.52
C ILE A 174 -1.70 15.20 -7.51
N PHE A 175 -1.67 14.78 -6.23
CA PHE A 175 -1.36 15.69 -5.14
C PHE A 175 0.13 16.04 -5.05
N ARG A 176 1.01 15.05 -5.26
CA ARG A 176 2.47 15.19 -5.30
C ARG A 176 3.04 14.29 -6.39
N GLY A 177 4.06 14.76 -7.10
CA GLY A 177 4.76 13.98 -8.13
C GLY A 177 4.36 14.34 -9.56
N GLY A 178 5.24 14.02 -10.51
CA GLY A 178 5.06 14.25 -11.94
C GLY A 178 4.41 13.09 -12.67
N VAL A 179 4.41 13.19 -14.01
CA VAL A 179 3.86 12.19 -14.92
C VAL A 179 4.92 11.79 -15.94
N LYS A 180 5.22 10.49 -16.03
CA LYS A 180 6.15 9.90 -17.01
C LYS A 180 5.38 8.98 -17.94
N ILE A 181 5.30 9.30 -19.22
CA ILE A 181 4.66 8.48 -20.24
C ILE A 181 5.65 8.29 -21.39
N ILE A 182 6.26 7.13 -21.49
CA ILE A 182 7.34 6.87 -22.45
C ILE A 182 7.13 5.57 -23.21
N GLN A 183 7.47 5.55 -24.50
CA GLN A 183 7.52 4.33 -25.32
C GLN A 183 6.22 3.51 -25.25
N ASN A 184 5.05 4.12 -25.44
CA ASN A 184 3.78 3.40 -25.59
C ASN A 184 3.33 3.51 -27.05
N LYS A 185 3.54 2.44 -27.84
CA LYS A 185 3.37 2.46 -29.30
C LYS A 185 1.94 2.79 -29.76
N TYR A 186 0.93 2.32 -29.02
CA TYR A 186 -0.48 2.43 -29.42
C TYR A 186 -1.27 3.49 -28.62
N LEU A 187 -0.64 4.18 -27.65
CA LEU A 187 -1.30 5.16 -26.78
C LEU A 187 -1.45 6.51 -27.50
N SER A 188 -2.69 6.94 -27.76
CA SER A 188 -2.96 8.06 -28.68
C SER A 188 -3.45 9.36 -28.03
N TYR A 189 -4.15 9.31 -26.88
CA TYR A 189 -4.78 10.51 -26.30
C TYR A 189 -4.00 11.17 -25.16
N ALA A 190 -2.97 10.52 -24.59
CA ALA A 190 -2.20 11.10 -23.47
C ALA A 190 -1.68 12.54 -23.71
N PRO A 191 -1.29 12.95 -24.94
CA PRO A 191 -0.93 14.34 -25.24
C PRO A 191 -2.08 15.35 -25.15
N GLN A 192 -3.33 14.90 -25.25
CA GLN A 192 -4.53 15.75 -25.26
C GLN A 192 -5.00 16.08 -23.84
N VAL A 193 -4.51 15.36 -22.82
CA VAL A 193 -4.87 15.55 -21.42
C VAL A 193 -4.21 16.83 -20.88
N ASN A 194 -5.02 17.69 -20.25
CA ASN A 194 -4.52 18.89 -19.57
C ASN A 194 -3.91 18.54 -18.20
N TRP A 195 -2.68 18.03 -18.20
CA TRP A 195 -1.99 17.63 -16.97
C TRP A 195 -1.77 18.77 -15.96
N LEU A 196 -1.78 20.03 -16.40
CA LEU A 196 -1.68 21.20 -15.50
C LEU A 196 -2.92 21.37 -14.61
N ASP A 197 -4.07 20.85 -15.05
CA ASP A 197 -5.29 20.82 -14.25
C ASP A 197 -5.23 19.71 -13.20
N ILE A 198 -4.71 18.52 -13.58
CA ILE A 198 -4.66 17.34 -12.72
C ILE A 198 -3.57 17.46 -11.65
N VAL A 199 -2.35 17.88 -12.03
CA VAL A 199 -1.23 17.99 -11.09
C VAL A 199 -1.34 19.24 -10.24
N LYS A 200 -1.31 19.05 -8.91
CA LYS A 200 -1.48 20.13 -7.94
C LYS A 200 -0.37 21.18 -8.02
N ASP A 201 0.89 20.74 -7.94
CA ASP A 201 2.07 21.61 -7.93
C ASP A 201 2.65 21.82 -9.33
N GLY A 202 2.06 22.76 -10.07
CA GLY A 202 2.51 23.11 -11.43
C GLY A 202 3.93 23.69 -11.53
N SER A 203 4.50 24.19 -10.43
CA SER A 203 5.85 24.79 -10.38
C SER A 203 6.98 23.75 -10.30
N LEU A 204 6.70 22.54 -9.83
CA LEU A 204 7.62 21.39 -9.74
C LEU A 204 7.20 20.26 -10.69
N PHE A 205 6.31 20.54 -11.63
CA PHE A 205 5.75 19.56 -12.53
C PHE A 205 6.80 19.04 -13.52
N ILE A 206 7.17 17.77 -13.36
CA ILE A 206 7.99 17.03 -14.33
C ILE A 206 7.03 16.24 -15.22
N LEU A 207 6.85 16.68 -16.46
CA LEU A 207 6.21 15.90 -17.51
C LEU A 207 7.27 15.32 -18.42
N HIS A 208 7.40 14.00 -18.41
CA HIS A 208 8.29 13.29 -19.33
C HIS A 208 7.45 12.50 -20.31
N LEU A 209 7.18 13.08 -21.48
CA LEU A 209 6.39 12.46 -22.55
C LEU A 209 7.28 12.10 -23.74
N LEU A 210 7.53 10.81 -23.95
CA LEU A 210 8.23 10.28 -25.13
C LEU A 210 7.33 9.30 -25.87
N LEU A 211 6.68 9.74 -26.93
CA LEU A 211 5.82 8.89 -27.77
C LEU A 211 6.54 8.53 -29.08
N HIS A 212 6.48 7.26 -29.48
CA HIS A 212 6.87 6.85 -30.83
C HIS A 212 5.71 7.16 -31.78
N ILE A 213 5.89 8.16 -32.64
CA ILE A 213 4.94 8.45 -33.72
C ILE A 213 5.10 7.38 -34.80
N VAL A 214 4.18 6.44 -34.88
CA VAL A 214 3.97 5.67 -36.12
C VAL A 214 3.10 6.55 -37.02
N ASN A 215 3.70 7.04 -38.12
CA ASN A 215 3.02 7.87 -39.11
C ASN A 215 1.72 7.21 -39.59
N ASN A 216 0.56 7.71 -39.15
CA ASN A 216 -0.68 7.72 -39.95
C ASN A 216 -1.82 8.61 -39.39
N ILE A 217 -1.53 9.60 -38.53
CA ILE A 217 -2.50 10.67 -38.24
C ILE A 217 -1.85 12.00 -38.66
N ARG A 218 -2.43 12.61 -39.69
CA ARG A 218 -1.89 13.75 -40.45
C ARG A 218 -1.80 15.08 -39.68
N ASN A 219 -1.80 15.12 -38.34
CA ASN A 219 -1.80 16.39 -37.61
C ASN A 219 -1.20 16.40 -36.19
N PHE A 220 -0.23 15.55 -35.84
CA PHE A 220 0.49 15.71 -34.56
C PHE A 220 2.01 15.52 -34.72
N LYS A 221 2.75 16.63 -34.68
CA LYS A 221 4.21 16.65 -34.45
C LYS A 221 4.46 17.21 -33.05
N VAL A 222 4.58 16.33 -32.05
CA VAL A 222 5.19 16.72 -30.76
C VAL A 222 6.59 16.12 -30.75
N LYS A 223 7.58 16.94 -31.12
CA LYS A 223 8.99 16.58 -31.08
C LYS A 223 9.47 16.86 -29.65
N SER A 224 9.44 15.83 -28.79
CA SER A 224 9.94 15.83 -27.39
C SER A 224 9.48 17.04 -26.56
N LEU A 225 8.39 16.90 -25.79
CA LEU A 225 8.03 17.92 -24.80
C LEU A 225 8.65 17.51 -23.45
N ILE A 226 9.86 18.01 -23.20
CA ILE A 226 10.49 17.97 -21.88
C ILE A 226 10.13 19.28 -21.19
N CYS A 227 9.08 19.27 -20.36
CA CYS A 227 8.79 20.39 -19.47
C CYS A 227 9.69 20.26 -18.24
N ILE A 228 10.90 20.82 -18.30
CA ILE A 228 11.80 20.96 -17.15
C ILE A 228 11.80 22.45 -16.78
N TYR A 229 11.07 22.77 -15.71
CA TYR A 229 10.90 24.11 -15.13
C TYR A 229 10.22 25.17 -16.01
N GLY A 230 9.17 25.80 -15.47
CA GLY A 230 8.80 27.19 -15.76
C GLY A 230 8.46 27.54 -17.22
N THR A 231 7.17 27.78 -17.47
CA THR A 231 6.61 28.51 -18.63
C THR A 231 6.79 27.85 -20.00
N VAL A 232 5.94 26.88 -20.32
CA VAL A 232 5.45 26.76 -21.70
C VAL A 232 4.25 27.70 -21.80
N LEU A 233 4.41 28.81 -22.54
CA LEU A 233 3.28 29.56 -23.08
C LEU A 233 2.53 28.63 -24.02
N VAL A 234 1.59 27.84 -23.47
CA VAL A 234 0.59 27.17 -24.29
C VAL A 234 -0.25 28.30 -24.85
N SER A 235 0.08 28.69 -26.08
CA SER A 235 -0.70 29.63 -26.87
C SER A 235 -2.16 29.26 -26.71
N ARG A 236 -2.99 30.26 -26.41
CA ARG A 236 -4.42 30.22 -26.16
C ARG A 236 -5.17 29.55 -27.32
N GLN A 237 -5.05 28.25 -27.46
CA GLN A 237 -5.93 27.41 -28.23
C GLN A 237 -6.80 26.71 -27.22
N VAL A 238 -7.97 27.30 -27.02
CA VAL A 238 -9.09 26.65 -26.35
C VAL A 238 -9.34 25.36 -27.12
N PHE A 239 -8.96 24.22 -26.54
CA PHE A 239 -9.30 22.92 -27.09
C PHE A 239 -10.81 22.70 -26.90
N THR A 240 -11.59 23.18 -27.85
CA THR A 240 -13.00 22.82 -28.02
C THR A 240 -13.08 21.56 -28.86
N SER A 241 -13.09 20.40 -28.19
CA SER A 241 -13.77 19.16 -28.56
C SER A 241 -12.99 17.94 -28.07
N LEU A 242 -13.15 17.62 -26.78
CA LEU A 242 -13.24 16.23 -26.36
C LEU A 242 -14.26 16.22 -25.22
N ASP A 243 -15.42 15.65 -25.48
CA ASP A 243 -16.42 15.43 -24.45
C ASP A 243 -15.79 14.66 -23.27
N SER A 244 -16.04 15.16 -22.06
CA SER A 244 -15.94 14.48 -20.74
C SER A 244 -14.70 14.57 -19.84
N LEU A 245 -13.58 15.24 -20.18
CA LEU A 245 -12.59 15.53 -19.12
C LEU A 245 -13.05 16.73 -18.28
N THR A 246 -13.50 16.46 -17.06
CA THR A 246 -13.95 17.49 -16.11
C THR A 246 -12.76 18.35 -15.67
N VAL A 247 -12.71 19.60 -16.15
CA VAL A 247 -11.67 20.57 -15.77
C VAL A 247 -12.10 21.26 -14.48
N THR A 248 -11.31 21.14 -13.42
CA THR A 248 -11.73 21.53 -12.07
C THR A 248 -10.81 22.54 -11.39
N LYS A 249 -9.77 23.06 -12.06
CA LYS A 249 -8.83 24.05 -11.51
C LYS A 249 -8.60 25.24 -12.44
N THR A 250 -8.24 24.99 -13.70
CA THR A 250 -7.83 26.06 -14.64
C THR A 250 -8.96 26.99 -15.09
N VAL A 251 -10.22 26.55 -14.94
CA VAL A 251 -11.42 27.32 -15.33
C VAL A 251 -12.08 28.04 -14.16
N CYS A 252 -11.55 27.86 -12.95
CA CYS A 252 -12.17 28.36 -11.74
C CYS A 252 -12.10 29.87 -11.63
N ALA A 253 -13.09 30.45 -10.95
CA ALA A 253 -13.07 31.85 -10.59
C ALA A 253 -11.87 32.16 -9.67
N PRO A 254 -11.22 33.34 -9.78
CA PRO A 254 -10.07 33.71 -8.95
C PRO A 254 -10.33 33.68 -7.43
N GLN A 255 -11.60 33.74 -7.01
CA GLN A 255 -12.01 33.69 -5.61
C GLN A 255 -11.96 32.26 -5.03
N CYS A 256 -11.92 31.23 -5.87
CA CYS A 256 -11.86 29.85 -5.41
C CYS A 256 -10.48 29.56 -4.79
N SER A 257 -10.47 29.02 -3.57
CA SER A 257 -9.22 28.66 -2.87
C SER A 257 -8.57 27.36 -3.39
N GLY A 258 -9.17 26.70 -4.38
CA GLY A 258 -8.75 25.40 -4.87
C GLY A 258 -9.51 24.97 -6.13
N ARG A 259 -10.38 23.98 -5.98
CA ARG A 259 -11.16 23.39 -7.08
C ARG A 259 -12.52 24.07 -7.27
N CYS A 260 -13.15 23.82 -8.41
CA CYS A 260 -14.50 24.28 -8.72
C CYS A 260 -15.28 23.23 -9.52
N PHE A 261 -16.60 23.39 -9.54
CA PHE A 261 -17.53 22.61 -10.37
C PHE A 261 -18.20 23.47 -11.45
N GLY A 262 -17.74 24.72 -11.60
CA GLY A 262 -18.19 25.68 -12.59
C GLY A 262 -17.30 26.94 -12.60
N ARG A 263 -17.65 27.92 -13.42
CA ARG A 263 -16.83 29.13 -13.65
C ARG A 263 -17.21 30.30 -12.76
N ASN A 264 -18.38 30.25 -12.13
CA ASN A 264 -18.86 31.35 -11.31
C ASN A 264 -18.20 31.34 -9.92
N PRO A 265 -18.04 32.50 -9.25
CA PRO A 265 -17.51 32.56 -7.89
C PRO A 265 -18.34 31.78 -6.85
N SER A 266 -19.61 31.48 -7.15
CA SER A 266 -20.47 30.63 -6.31
C SER A 266 -20.29 29.12 -6.55
N GLU A 267 -19.53 28.74 -7.58
CA GLU A 267 -19.32 27.36 -8.01
C GLU A 267 -17.94 26.83 -7.57
N CYS A 268 -17.43 27.38 -6.47
CA CYS A 268 -16.21 26.89 -5.83
C CYS A 268 -16.50 25.66 -4.97
N CYS A 269 -15.57 24.71 -4.96
CA CYS A 269 -15.61 23.58 -4.05
C CYS A 269 -15.23 24.00 -2.63
N HIS A 270 -15.63 23.18 -1.66
CA HIS A 270 -15.13 23.30 -0.29
C HIS A 270 -13.60 23.19 -0.26
N VAL A 271 -12.95 23.90 0.67
CA VAL A 271 -11.48 23.97 0.77
C VAL A 271 -10.82 22.61 1.07
N GLU A 272 -11.58 21.70 1.67
CA GLU A 272 -11.19 20.32 1.98
C GLU A 272 -11.45 19.34 0.83
N CYS A 273 -12.01 19.79 -0.30
CA CYS A 273 -12.14 18.94 -1.48
C CYS A 273 -10.82 18.83 -2.27
N ALA A 274 -10.58 17.67 -2.85
CA ALA A 274 -9.52 17.38 -3.80
C ALA A 274 -10.12 16.84 -5.11
N GLY A 275 -9.50 17.16 -6.24
CA GLY A 275 -9.93 16.77 -7.59
C GLY A 275 -11.16 17.52 -8.11
N GLY A 276 -12.14 17.80 -7.26
CA GLY A 276 -13.36 18.51 -7.65
C GLY A 276 -14.50 18.21 -6.68
N CYS A 277 -15.70 18.61 -7.06
CA CYS A 277 -16.90 18.43 -6.27
C CYS A 277 -18.14 18.48 -7.16
N THR A 278 -19.29 18.06 -6.63
CA THR A 278 -20.62 18.26 -7.24
C THR A 278 -21.37 19.46 -6.65
N GLY A 279 -20.84 20.05 -5.58
CA GLY A 279 -21.45 21.15 -4.84
C GLY A 279 -20.46 21.81 -3.86
N PRO A 280 -20.89 22.87 -3.16
CA PRO A 280 -19.99 23.69 -2.35
C PRO A 280 -19.68 23.10 -0.96
N LYS A 281 -20.34 22.01 -0.56
CA LYS A 281 -20.16 21.43 0.79
C LYS A 281 -18.96 20.49 0.84
N ASP A 282 -18.49 20.25 2.06
CA ASP A 282 -17.44 19.27 2.38
C ASP A 282 -17.87 17.80 2.14
N THR A 283 -19.17 17.55 1.99
CA THR A 283 -19.75 16.24 1.63
C THR A 283 -19.89 16.02 0.13
N ASP A 284 -19.71 17.07 -0.68
CA ASP A 284 -19.94 17.03 -2.13
C ASP A 284 -18.63 16.79 -2.91
N CYS A 285 -17.54 16.53 -2.20
CA CYS A 285 -16.20 16.36 -2.78
C CYS A 285 -16.07 15.04 -3.55
N PHE A 286 -15.31 15.05 -4.66
CA PHE A 286 -14.91 13.80 -5.34
C PHE A 286 -13.92 12.99 -4.51
N ALA A 287 -13.01 13.66 -3.81
CA ALA A 287 -12.08 13.08 -2.85
C ALA A 287 -11.75 14.11 -1.75
N CYS A 288 -11.32 13.63 -0.60
CA CYS A 288 -10.90 14.51 0.49
C CYS A 288 -9.43 14.88 0.37
N ARG A 289 -9.15 16.18 0.51
CA ARG A 289 -7.80 16.74 0.55
C ARG A 289 -6.99 16.15 1.69
N ASN A 290 -7.58 16.14 2.89
CA ASN A 290 -6.97 15.61 4.11
C ASN A 290 -7.62 14.28 4.50
N PHE A 291 -8.71 14.31 5.27
CA PHE A 291 -9.35 13.10 5.79
C PHE A 291 -10.83 13.00 5.41
N ASN A 292 -11.26 11.80 5.07
CA ASN A 292 -12.67 11.45 4.96
C ASN A 292 -13.19 10.95 6.33
N ASN A 293 -14.11 11.69 6.92
CA ASN A 293 -14.83 11.30 8.12
C ASN A 293 -16.27 10.91 7.77
N SER A 294 -16.46 9.64 7.39
CA SER A 294 -17.78 9.07 7.09
C SER A 294 -18.58 9.89 6.05
N GLY A 295 -17.91 10.37 5.02
CA GLY A 295 -18.47 11.12 3.89
C GLY A 295 -18.15 12.62 3.88
N SER A 296 -17.84 13.23 5.04
CA SER A 296 -17.44 14.64 5.14
C SER A 296 -15.91 14.77 5.09
N CYS A 297 -15.41 15.69 4.26
CA CYS A 297 -13.99 16.00 4.18
C CYS A 297 -13.56 16.99 5.27
N VAL A 298 -12.70 16.55 6.18
CA VAL A 298 -12.25 17.32 7.34
C VAL A 298 -10.73 17.49 7.34
N PRO A 299 -10.21 18.62 7.87
CA PRO A 299 -8.78 18.85 7.96
C PRO A 299 -8.08 17.92 8.97
N GLN A 300 -8.79 17.52 10.03
CA GLN A 300 -8.31 16.60 11.05
C GLN A 300 -9.46 15.72 11.54
N CYS A 301 -9.17 14.47 11.87
CA CYS A 301 -10.15 13.59 12.50
C CYS A 301 -10.56 14.09 13.90
N PRO A 302 -11.77 13.75 14.38
CA PRO A 302 -12.21 14.04 15.74
C PRO A 302 -11.17 13.64 16.80
N GLN A 303 -10.70 14.63 17.57
CA GLN A 303 -9.64 14.46 18.56
C GLN A 303 -10.04 13.48 19.67
N THR A 304 -9.06 12.83 20.29
CA THR A 304 -9.28 11.84 21.37
C THR A 304 -9.74 12.46 22.68
N VAL A 305 -9.49 13.76 22.87
CA VAL A 305 -9.91 14.54 24.03
C VAL A 305 -10.61 15.83 23.60
N ILE A 306 -11.59 16.26 24.37
CA ILE A 306 -12.35 17.50 24.17
C ILE A 306 -12.32 18.35 25.44
N TYR A 307 -12.29 19.66 25.27
CA TYR A 307 -12.35 20.59 26.40
C TYR A 307 -13.80 20.70 26.90
N ASN A 308 -14.05 20.25 28.12
CA ASN A 308 -15.34 20.40 28.76
C ASN A 308 -15.41 21.75 29.47
N LYS A 309 -16.30 22.63 28.97
CA LYS A 309 -16.50 24.00 29.50
C LYS A 309 -17.11 24.03 30.91
N LEU A 310 -17.78 22.96 31.35
CA LEU A 310 -18.39 22.87 32.68
C LEU A 310 -17.34 22.51 33.75
N THR A 311 -16.43 21.59 33.42
CA THR A 311 -15.40 21.11 34.35
C THR A 311 -14.06 21.83 34.18
N TYR A 312 -13.91 22.63 33.13
CA TYR A 312 -12.67 23.32 32.73
C TYR A 312 -11.49 22.35 32.57
N ARG A 313 -11.76 21.14 32.08
CA ARG A 313 -10.79 20.04 31.93
C ARG A 313 -10.88 19.41 30.54
N MET A 314 -9.79 18.77 30.13
CA MET A 314 -9.78 17.89 28.96
C MET A 314 -10.38 16.54 29.37
N GLU A 315 -11.41 16.11 28.64
CA GLU A 315 -12.11 14.85 28.89
C GLU A 315 -12.08 13.97 27.63
N PRO A 316 -12.15 12.63 27.78
CA PRO A 316 -12.19 11.73 26.63
C PRO A 316 -13.37 12.06 25.71
N ASN A 317 -13.10 12.15 24.41
CA ASN A 317 -14.13 12.40 23.41
C ASN A 317 -14.82 11.08 23.01
N PRO A 318 -16.13 10.91 23.23
CA PRO A 318 -16.83 9.69 22.81
C PRO A 318 -16.87 9.53 21.29
N ASN A 319 -16.71 10.62 20.53
CA ASN A 319 -16.72 10.62 19.07
C ASN A 319 -15.30 10.61 18.47
N ALA A 320 -14.29 10.26 19.27
CA ALA A 320 -12.90 10.21 18.82
C ALA A 320 -12.73 9.25 17.64
N LYS A 321 -11.91 9.65 16.67
CA LYS A 321 -11.47 8.77 15.59
C LYS A 321 -9.98 8.98 15.32
N TYR A 322 -9.33 7.91 14.89
CA TYR A 322 -7.92 7.89 14.53
C TYR A 322 -7.74 8.16 13.05
N GLN A 323 -6.68 8.89 12.72
CA GLN A 323 -6.24 9.11 11.36
C GLN A 323 -5.59 7.83 10.82
N TYR A 324 -6.10 7.29 9.72
CA TYR A 324 -5.51 6.15 9.02
C TYR A 324 -5.45 6.46 7.52
N GLY A 325 -4.25 6.71 7.01
CA GLY A 325 -4.07 7.20 5.64
C GLY A 325 -4.83 8.51 5.42
N SER A 326 -5.87 8.46 4.60
CA SER A 326 -6.75 9.58 4.24
C SER A 326 -8.17 9.46 4.82
N ILE A 327 -8.38 8.58 5.80
CA ILE A 327 -9.68 8.36 6.41
C ILE A 327 -9.63 8.44 7.94
N CYS A 328 -10.79 8.63 8.56
CA CYS A 328 -10.96 8.58 10.01
C CYS A 328 -11.62 7.27 10.43
N VAL A 329 -10.92 6.48 11.25
CA VAL A 329 -11.38 5.16 11.73
C VAL A 329 -11.62 5.18 13.24
N THR A 330 -12.61 4.42 13.72
CA THR A 330 -12.88 4.27 15.16
C THR A 330 -11.85 3.38 15.85
N GLN A 331 -11.31 2.39 15.13
CA GLN A 331 -10.26 1.49 15.59
C GLN A 331 -9.18 1.35 14.53
N CYS A 332 -7.91 1.26 14.96
CA CYS A 332 -6.83 0.97 14.04
C CYS A 332 -6.90 -0.48 13.55
N PRO A 333 -6.52 -0.76 12.28
CA PRO A 333 -6.46 -2.13 11.77
C PRO A 333 -5.51 -3.01 12.61
N LYS A 334 -5.73 -4.33 12.62
CA LYS A 334 -5.05 -5.30 13.52
C LYS A 334 -3.52 -5.20 13.58
N ASN A 335 -2.88 -4.78 12.49
CA ASN A 335 -1.42 -4.67 12.37
C ASN A 335 -0.87 -3.29 12.74
N PHE A 336 -1.72 -2.30 13.02
CA PHE A 336 -1.35 -0.94 13.37
C PHE A 336 -1.41 -0.70 14.88
N VAL A 337 -0.75 0.37 15.31
CA VAL A 337 -0.65 0.79 16.70
C VAL A 337 -1.14 2.25 16.78
N VAL A 338 -1.84 2.59 17.86
CA VAL A 338 -2.30 3.97 18.10
C VAL A 338 -1.13 4.81 18.60
N ASP A 339 -0.84 5.93 17.93
CA ASP A 339 0.04 6.97 18.45
C ASP A 339 -0.69 8.32 18.46
N GLY A 340 -1.07 8.78 19.66
CA GLY A 340 -1.87 9.99 19.82
C GLY A 340 -3.25 9.87 19.17
N SER A 341 -3.45 10.52 18.02
CA SER A 341 -4.68 10.49 17.22
C SER A 341 -4.51 9.84 15.85
N SER A 342 -3.45 9.05 15.66
CA SER A 342 -3.11 8.41 14.37
C SER A 342 -2.83 6.92 14.52
N CYS A 343 -3.13 6.16 13.47
CA CYS A 343 -2.74 4.75 13.33
C CYS A 343 -1.38 4.68 12.63
N VAL A 344 -0.36 4.25 13.36
CA VAL A 344 1.01 4.11 12.85
C VAL A 344 1.37 2.64 12.72
N SER A 345 2.22 2.32 11.75
CA SER A 345 2.77 0.96 11.65
C SER A 345 3.63 0.66 12.86
N ASN A 346 4.49 1.61 13.25
CA ASN A 346 5.47 1.46 14.33
C ASN A 346 5.50 2.70 15.22
N CYS A 347 5.78 2.53 16.51
CA CYS A 347 5.95 3.64 17.43
C CYS A 347 7.19 4.49 17.08
N PRO A 348 7.15 5.81 17.34
CA PRO A 348 8.31 6.69 17.27
C PRO A 348 9.47 6.21 18.17
N SER A 349 10.70 6.63 17.87
CA SER A 349 11.92 6.16 18.54
C SER A 349 11.97 6.39 20.06
N ASN A 350 11.20 7.34 20.58
CA ASN A 350 11.10 7.66 22.01
C ASN A 350 9.88 7.00 22.70
N LYS A 351 9.15 6.15 21.99
CA LYS A 351 7.95 5.45 22.49
C LYS A 351 8.09 3.95 22.29
N MET A 352 7.43 3.20 23.16
CA MET A 352 7.30 1.75 23.06
C MET A 352 5.84 1.36 22.90
N GLU A 353 5.61 0.21 22.28
CA GLU A 353 4.28 -0.36 22.14
C GLU A 353 3.85 -0.99 23.46
N VAL A 354 2.67 -0.61 23.94
CA VAL A 354 2.04 -1.13 25.15
C VAL A 354 0.60 -1.51 24.82
N GLU A 355 0.15 -2.65 25.31
CA GLU A 355 -1.24 -3.07 25.16
C GLU A 355 -2.05 -2.60 26.37
N LYS A 356 -3.04 -1.74 26.13
CA LYS A 356 -3.97 -1.25 27.15
C LYS A 356 -5.39 -1.60 26.74
N ASN A 357 -6.10 -2.36 27.57
CA ASN A 357 -7.49 -2.77 27.31
C ASN A 357 -7.66 -3.43 25.93
N GLY A 358 -6.69 -4.23 25.48
CA GLY A 358 -6.69 -4.88 24.16
C GLY A 358 -6.35 -3.97 22.98
N VAL A 359 -6.00 -2.69 23.21
CA VAL A 359 -5.57 -1.74 22.18
C VAL A 359 -4.07 -1.49 22.28
N LYS A 360 -3.37 -1.78 21.18
CA LYS A 360 -1.94 -1.50 21.03
C LYS A 360 -1.72 0.01 20.89
N THR A 361 -1.01 0.61 21.83
CA THR A 361 -0.79 2.06 21.92
C THR A 361 0.69 2.38 22.14
N CYS A 362 1.18 3.48 21.56
CA CYS A 362 2.54 3.97 21.74
C CYS A 362 2.65 4.87 22.98
N GLU A 363 3.46 4.46 23.96
CA GLU A 363 3.70 5.22 25.19
C GLU A 363 5.16 5.66 25.31
N PRO A 364 5.44 6.85 25.87
CA PRO A 364 6.81 7.28 26.15
C PRO A 364 7.56 6.26 27.03
N CYS A 365 8.80 5.96 26.66
CA CYS A 365 9.65 5.06 27.44
C CYS A 365 9.96 5.70 28.81
N LYS A 366 9.90 4.92 29.90
CA LYS A 366 10.25 5.36 31.27
C LYS A 366 11.77 5.50 31.49
N GLY A 367 12.58 5.36 30.44
CA GLY A 367 14.05 5.30 30.44
C GLY A 367 14.59 5.14 29.01
N LEU A 368 15.69 4.41 28.83
CA LEU A 368 16.15 4.03 27.48
C LEU A 368 15.10 3.13 26.81
N CYS A 369 14.67 3.50 25.60
CA CYS A 369 13.78 2.64 24.83
C CYS A 369 14.51 1.35 24.41
N PRO A 370 13.81 0.22 24.30
CA PRO A 370 14.37 -1.00 23.73
C PRO A 370 15.00 -0.67 22.37
N LYS A 371 16.26 -1.07 22.14
CA LYS A 371 16.98 -0.68 20.92
C LYS A 371 16.30 -1.33 19.73
N VAL A 372 15.68 -0.48 18.91
CA VAL A 372 15.05 -0.88 17.66
C VAL A 372 16.06 -0.75 16.54
N CYS A 373 16.25 -1.82 15.79
CA CYS A 373 17.27 -1.88 14.74
C CYS A 373 16.66 -2.20 13.39
N HIS A 374 17.22 -1.62 12.34
CA HIS A 374 16.72 -1.78 10.98
C HIS A 374 17.26 -3.07 10.38
N GLY A 375 16.36 -3.91 9.87
CA GLY A 375 16.66 -5.14 9.17
C GLY A 375 17.21 -4.91 7.76
N THR A 376 17.51 -5.99 7.06
CA THR A 376 18.09 -6.00 5.71
C THR A 376 17.19 -5.28 4.69
N SER A 377 15.86 -5.39 4.81
CA SER A 377 14.89 -4.79 3.86
C SER A 377 14.10 -3.59 4.44
N TRP A 378 14.78 -2.61 5.05
CA TRP A 378 14.11 -1.45 5.70
C TRP A 378 14.09 -0.13 4.88
N THR A 379 15.06 0.13 4.01
CA THR A 379 15.16 1.38 3.19
C THR A 379 15.65 1.08 1.77
N ASP A 380 15.67 2.07 0.87
CA ASP A 380 16.27 1.98 -0.49
C ASP A 380 17.80 1.75 -0.47
N SER A 381 18.38 1.54 0.72
CA SER A 381 19.73 1.02 0.91
C SER A 381 19.69 -0.50 0.67
N ASN A 382 20.14 -0.95 -0.50
CA ASN A 382 20.23 -2.34 -0.97
C ASN A 382 21.06 -3.27 -0.04
N ARG A 383 20.57 -3.59 1.17
CA ARG A 383 21.14 -4.66 2.00
C ARG A 383 20.33 -5.93 1.79
N GLU A 384 20.72 -6.72 0.80
CA GLU A 384 19.99 -7.94 0.47
C GLU A 384 20.08 -9.00 1.57
N THR A 385 21.20 -9.03 2.32
CA THR A 385 21.49 -10.05 3.34
C THR A 385 22.26 -9.51 4.55
N VAL A 386 22.20 -10.22 5.68
CA VAL A 386 23.06 -10.02 6.83
C VAL A 386 24.46 -10.55 6.50
N ASP A 387 25.48 -9.71 6.66
CA ASP A 387 26.86 -10.01 6.29
C ASP A 387 27.86 -9.48 7.33
N ALA A 388 29.15 -9.76 7.12
CA ALA A 388 30.22 -9.35 8.03
C ALA A 388 30.35 -7.82 8.20
N ARG A 389 29.85 -7.01 7.27
CA ARG A 389 29.90 -5.53 7.33
C ARG A 389 28.75 -4.95 8.15
N ASN A 390 27.61 -5.63 8.19
CA ASN A 390 26.39 -5.11 8.80
C ASN A 390 25.98 -5.79 10.11
N ILE A 391 26.52 -6.98 10.42
CA ILE A 391 26.13 -7.77 11.61
C ILE A 391 26.24 -6.98 12.94
N GLU A 392 27.24 -6.11 13.06
CA GLU A 392 27.47 -5.33 14.29
C GLU A 392 26.41 -4.25 14.54
N SER A 393 25.66 -3.85 13.51
CA SER A 393 24.54 -2.92 13.68
C SER A 393 23.42 -3.50 14.55
N PHE A 394 23.37 -4.84 14.67
CA PHE A 394 22.37 -5.58 15.44
C PHE A 394 22.72 -5.79 16.92
N ILE A 395 23.85 -5.26 17.40
CA ILE A 395 24.27 -5.40 18.82
C ILE A 395 23.21 -4.81 19.76
N ASN A 396 22.78 -5.60 20.75
CA ASN A 396 21.78 -5.25 21.78
C ASN A 396 20.40 -4.86 21.24
N CYS A 397 20.06 -5.28 20.02
CA CYS A 397 18.74 -5.04 19.46
C CYS A 397 17.74 -6.02 20.08
N THR A 398 16.65 -5.50 20.62
CA THR A 398 15.54 -6.31 21.13
C THR A 398 14.40 -6.43 20.12
N LYS A 399 14.27 -5.42 19.25
CA LYS A 399 13.24 -5.34 18.23
C LYS A 399 13.86 -5.03 16.87
N ILE A 400 13.58 -5.87 15.87
CA ILE A 400 14.02 -5.65 14.48
C ILE A 400 12.86 -5.06 13.67
N GLN A 401 13.12 -3.93 13.03
CA GLN A 401 12.24 -3.24 12.09
C GLN A 401 12.67 -3.55 10.67
N GLY A 402 11.85 -4.30 9.94
CA GLY A 402 12.25 -4.91 8.67
C GLY A 402 12.65 -6.36 8.87
N SER A 403 13.33 -6.91 7.88
CA SER A 403 13.51 -8.36 7.74
C SER A 403 14.93 -8.79 8.02
N LEU A 404 15.15 -10.09 8.22
CA LEU A 404 16.49 -10.66 8.34
C LEU A 404 16.63 -11.73 7.25
N ASN A 405 17.49 -11.45 6.27
CA ASN A 405 17.83 -12.37 5.19
C ASN A 405 19.23 -12.93 5.39
N PHE A 406 19.36 -14.25 5.42
CA PHE A 406 20.63 -14.98 5.49
C PHE A 406 20.82 -15.76 4.19
N LEU A 407 21.53 -15.14 3.24
CA LEU A 407 21.83 -15.68 1.91
C LEU A 407 23.26 -16.25 1.89
N VAL A 408 23.56 -17.03 0.84
CA VAL A 408 24.90 -17.62 0.66
C VAL A 408 25.99 -16.55 0.63
N THR A 409 25.75 -15.44 -0.08
CA THR A 409 26.68 -14.30 -0.19
C THR A 409 26.96 -13.59 1.14
N GLY A 410 26.05 -13.67 2.11
CA GLY A 410 26.24 -13.13 3.45
C GLY A 410 27.02 -14.07 4.37
N ILE A 411 26.68 -15.36 4.34
CA ILE A 411 27.28 -16.38 5.22
C ILE A 411 28.68 -16.79 4.75
N GLU A 412 28.81 -17.16 3.49
CA GLU A 412 30.07 -17.63 2.90
C GLU A 412 30.96 -16.47 2.41
N GLY A 413 30.42 -15.25 2.40
CA GLY A 413 31.07 -14.05 1.90
C GLY A 413 30.82 -13.82 0.42
N ASP A 414 31.15 -12.62 -0.03
CA ASP A 414 31.02 -12.19 -1.43
C ASP A 414 32.37 -11.64 -1.91
N PRO A 415 33.19 -12.46 -2.59
CA PRO A 415 34.47 -12.04 -3.13
C PRO A 415 34.37 -10.92 -4.18
N PHE A 416 33.24 -10.80 -4.89
CA PHE A 416 33.07 -9.78 -5.93
C PHE A 416 32.92 -8.39 -5.30
N ASN A 417 32.25 -8.32 -4.15
CA ASN A 417 32.02 -7.08 -3.40
C ASN A 417 32.99 -6.88 -2.23
N ASP A 418 34.08 -7.67 -2.13
CA ASP A 418 35.05 -7.68 -1.04
C ASP A 418 34.42 -7.88 0.36
N VAL A 419 33.36 -8.69 0.45
CA VAL A 419 32.70 -9.02 1.71
C VAL A 419 33.31 -10.33 2.24
N PRO A 420 33.99 -10.32 3.40
CA PRO A 420 34.52 -11.54 3.97
C PRO A 420 33.40 -12.47 4.46
N PRO A 421 33.67 -13.78 4.59
CA PRO A 421 32.72 -14.71 5.21
C PRO A 421 32.29 -14.23 6.60
N LEU A 422 31.03 -14.43 6.94
CA LEU A 422 30.51 -14.04 8.25
C LEU A 422 31.06 -14.98 9.33
N ASP A 423 31.67 -14.40 10.36
CA ASP A 423 32.09 -15.15 11.55
C ASP A 423 30.85 -15.74 12.25
N PRO A 424 30.72 -17.09 12.34
CA PRO A 424 29.56 -17.72 12.96
C PRO A 424 29.31 -17.24 14.38
N GLU A 425 30.36 -16.93 15.17
CA GLU A 425 30.20 -16.49 16.55
C GLU A 425 29.47 -15.14 16.66
N LYS A 426 29.59 -14.27 15.63
CA LYS A 426 28.86 -12.99 15.59
C LYS A 426 27.35 -13.16 15.42
N LEU A 427 26.85 -14.32 14.97
CA LEU A 427 25.40 -14.58 14.91
C LEU A 427 24.75 -14.59 16.30
N LYS A 428 25.53 -14.82 17.37
CA LYS A 428 25.03 -14.74 18.76
C LYS A 428 24.50 -13.36 19.14
N ILE A 429 24.83 -12.32 18.38
CA ILE A 429 24.26 -10.97 18.53
C ILE A 429 22.73 -10.99 18.48
N PHE A 430 22.13 -11.93 17.74
CA PHE A 430 20.67 -12.03 17.64
C PHE A 430 20.01 -12.63 18.88
N ASN A 431 20.77 -13.06 19.90
CA ASN A 431 20.20 -13.64 21.11
C ASN A 431 19.33 -12.66 21.90
N THR A 432 19.54 -11.35 21.76
CA THR A 432 18.72 -10.34 22.45
C THR A 432 17.44 -10.03 21.70
N VAL A 433 17.27 -10.52 20.47
CA VAL A 433 16.11 -10.21 19.64
C VAL A 433 14.90 -10.99 20.14
N GLU A 434 13.87 -10.25 20.54
CA GLU A 434 12.60 -10.79 21.04
C GLU A 434 11.49 -10.67 19.99
N GLU A 435 11.59 -9.67 19.11
CA GLU A 435 10.52 -9.35 18.16
C GLU A 435 11.07 -8.92 16.79
N ILE A 436 10.51 -9.49 15.72
CA ILE A 436 10.73 -9.04 14.34
C ILE A 436 9.42 -8.47 13.79
N THR A 437 9.44 -7.17 13.48
CA THR A 437 8.28 -6.41 13.00
C THR A 437 8.22 -6.21 11.49
N GLY A 438 9.24 -6.68 10.77
CA GLY A 438 9.32 -6.56 9.33
C GLY A 438 8.16 -7.16 8.56
N VAL A 439 8.05 -6.68 7.32
CA VAL A 439 7.16 -7.20 6.28
C VAL A 439 7.59 -8.61 5.84
N TYR A 440 8.89 -8.88 5.75
CA TYR A 440 9.43 -10.21 5.44
C TYR A 440 9.93 -10.93 6.70
N PHE A 441 9.63 -12.22 6.72
CA PHE A 441 10.03 -13.29 7.62
C PHE A 441 11.54 -13.31 7.91
N LEU A 442 11.91 -14.08 8.93
CA LEU A 442 13.26 -14.60 9.07
C LEU A 442 13.55 -15.53 7.88
N ASN A 443 14.29 -15.04 6.88
CA ASN A 443 14.61 -15.77 5.66
C ASN A 443 16.01 -16.37 5.76
N ILE A 444 16.09 -17.70 5.85
CA ILE A 444 17.37 -18.41 6.01
C ILE A 444 17.54 -19.35 4.81
N GLN A 445 18.38 -18.94 3.86
CA GLN A 445 18.77 -19.76 2.71
C GLN A 445 20.16 -20.40 2.92
N SER A 446 21.02 -19.74 3.69
CA SER A 446 22.33 -20.26 4.09
C SER A 446 22.55 -20.14 5.59
N TRP A 447 23.31 -21.07 6.18
CA TRP A 447 23.65 -21.08 7.60
C TRP A 447 25.01 -21.74 7.85
N PRO A 448 25.84 -21.26 8.79
CA PRO A 448 27.15 -21.85 9.05
C PRO A 448 27.09 -23.35 9.38
N ALA A 449 28.00 -24.12 8.80
CA ALA A 449 28.09 -25.56 9.04
C ALA A 449 28.40 -25.90 10.51
N SER A 450 29.15 -25.03 11.20
CA SER A 450 29.55 -25.17 12.61
C SER A 450 28.39 -25.06 13.60
N MET A 451 27.26 -24.45 13.22
CA MET A 451 26.10 -24.29 14.11
C MET A 451 25.01 -25.30 13.76
N SER A 452 24.64 -26.16 14.71
CA SER A 452 23.66 -27.24 14.49
C SER A 452 22.20 -26.79 14.48
N ASP A 453 21.89 -25.62 15.03
CA ASP A 453 20.52 -25.12 15.21
C ASP A 453 20.45 -23.59 15.03
N LEU A 454 19.27 -23.03 15.31
CA LEU A 454 18.98 -21.59 15.28
C LEU A 454 18.84 -21.01 16.70
N SER A 455 19.55 -21.59 17.68
CA SER A 455 19.52 -21.15 19.09
C SER A 455 19.91 -19.70 19.31
N VAL A 456 20.60 -19.09 18.34
CA VAL A 456 20.87 -17.64 18.34
C VAL A 456 19.59 -16.79 18.35
N PHE A 457 18.43 -17.35 18.00
CA PHE A 457 17.12 -16.71 18.10
C PHE A 457 16.27 -17.26 19.26
N SER A 458 16.88 -17.83 20.31
CA SER A 458 16.14 -18.47 21.41
C SER A 458 15.15 -17.57 22.14
N ASN A 459 15.39 -16.26 22.16
CA ASN A 459 14.52 -15.27 22.80
C ASN A 459 13.47 -14.69 21.86
N LEU A 460 13.45 -15.07 20.58
CA LEU A 460 12.50 -14.58 19.59
C LEU A 460 11.09 -15.11 19.90
N GLN A 461 10.21 -14.23 20.34
CA GLN A 461 8.84 -14.56 20.77
C GLN A 461 7.80 -14.27 19.68
N THR A 462 8.02 -13.27 18.84
CA THR A 462 6.99 -12.81 17.90
C THR A 462 7.58 -12.36 16.55
N ILE A 463 6.98 -12.86 15.46
CA ILE A 463 7.19 -12.38 14.09
C ILE A 463 5.85 -11.89 13.56
N ARG A 464 5.70 -10.57 13.35
CA ARG A 464 4.37 -9.97 13.11
C ARG A 464 3.84 -10.09 11.68
N GLY A 465 4.70 -10.22 10.66
CA GLY A 465 4.29 -10.50 9.28
C GLY A 465 3.24 -9.54 8.69
N ARG A 466 3.45 -8.22 8.79
CA ARG A 466 2.40 -7.22 8.54
C ARG A 466 2.03 -6.98 7.05
N LYS A 467 2.72 -7.60 6.07
CA LYS A 467 2.36 -7.61 4.62
C LYS A 467 2.87 -8.90 3.95
N LEU A 468 2.03 -9.61 3.19
CA LEU A 468 2.37 -10.91 2.57
C LEU A 468 3.11 -10.74 1.22
N PHE A 469 4.26 -11.41 1.09
CA PHE A 469 4.86 -11.80 -0.20
C PHE A 469 4.72 -13.32 -0.37
N PRO A 470 4.32 -13.83 -1.53
CA PRO A 470 4.28 -15.26 -1.79
C PRO A 470 5.69 -15.85 -1.82
N CYS A 471 5.88 -16.98 -1.15
CA CYS A 471 7.12 -17.76 -1.22
C CYS A 471 7.44 -18.10 -2.68
N ILE A 472 8.68 -17.82 -3.08
CA ILE A 472 9.30 -18.42 -4.26
C ILE A 472 9.64 -19.86 -3.85
N MET A 473 8.95 -20.84 -4.43
CA MET A 473 9.37 -22.25 -4.41
C MET A 473 10.16 -22.56 -5.66
#